data_AF-A0A534LPH9-F1
#
_entry.id   AF-A0A534LPH9-F1
#
_cell.length_a   1.000
_cell.length_b   1.000
_cell.length_c   1.000
_cell.angle_alpha   90.00
_cell.angle_beta   90.00
_cell.angle_gamma   90.00
#
_symmetry.space_group_name_H-M   'P 1'
#
loop_
_entity.id
_entity.type
_entity.pdbx_description
1 polymer ?
#
loop_
_entity_poly.entity_id
_entity_poly.type
_entity_poly.pdbx_seq_one_letter_code
_entity_poly.pdbx_strand_id
1 'polypeptide(L)'
;AKANVRLLGVKSAQELGEVIAAVGLAQNFAALRALATEGIQRGHMSLHARNIAASVGAVDGEVDRVVEVLVKERKVRMDRAKEVLAELRAKKTR
;
A
#
# COMPACT_ATOMS: atom_id res chain seq x y z
N ALA A 1 -21.29 -22.79 17.04
CA ALA A 1 -20.49 -22.73 18.28
C ALA A 1 -19.98 -24.11 18.76
N LYS A 2 -20.84 -25.07 19.14
CA LYS A 2 -20.40 -26.38 19.68
C LYS A 2 -19.44 -27.16 18.78
N ALA A 3 -19.64 -27.13 17.45
CA ALA A 3 -18.74 -27.77 16.49
C ALA A 3 -17.31 -27.20 16.54
N ASN A 4 -17.17 -25.88 16.65
CA ASN A 4 -15.88 -25.20 16.66
C ASN A 4 -15.11 -25.45 17.97
N VAL A 5 -15.81 -25.48 19.12
CA VAL A 5 -15.20 -25.82 20.41
C VAL A 5 -14.69 -27.27 20.40
N ARG A 6 -15.47 -28.21 19.82
CA ARG A 6 -15.00 -29.59 19.63
C ARG A 6 -13.79 -29.69 18.70
N LEU A 7 -13.75 -28.90 17.63
CA LEU A 7 -12.62 -28.86 16.71
C LEU A 7 -11.34 -28.33 17.39
N LEU A 8 -11.48 -27.31 18.24
CA LEU A 8 -10.36 -26.76 19.03
C LEU A 8 -9.86 -27.73 20.11
N GLY A 9 -10.67 -28.70 20.54
CA GLY A 9 -10.27 -29.71 21.52
C GLY A 9 -10.08 -29.19 22.94
N VAL A 10 -10.50 -27.96 23.23
CA VAL A 10 -10.37 -27.32 24.55
C VAL A 10 -11.32 -27.96 25.57
N LYS A 11 -10.81 -28.19 26.77
CA LYS A 11 -11.49 -28.90 27.87
C LYS A 11 -12.05 -27.95 28.91
N SER A 12 -11.64 -26.68 28.91
CA SER A 12 -12.09 -25.67 29.86
C SER A 12 -12.29 -24.30 29.20
N ALA A 13 -13.06 -23.44 29.86
CA ALA A 13 -13.20 -22.04 29.45
C ALA A 13 -11.88 -21.28 29.52
N GLN A 14 -10.99 -21.65 30.45
CA GLN A 14 -9.66 -21.08 30.60
C GLN A 14 -8.79 -21.39 29.38
N GLU A 15 -8.74 -22.65 28.94
CA GLU A 15 -8.01 -23.04 27.72
C GLU A 15 -8.55 -22.32 26.47
N LEU A 16 -9.87 -22.13 26.38
CA LEU A 16 -10.46 -21.33 25.30
C LEU A 16 -9.99 -19.87 25.34
N GLY A 17 -9.93 -19.28 26.54
CA GLY A 17 -9.44 -17.92 26.74
C GLY A 17 -7.98 -17.74 26.31
N GLU A 18 -7.13 -18.71 26.63
CA GLU A 18 -5.72 -18.72 26.23
C GLU A 18 -5.55 -18.83 24.71
N VAL A 19 -6.31 -19.70 24.05
CA VAL A 19 -6.33 -19.80 22.57
C VAL A 19 -6.75 -18.47 21.95
N ILE A 20 -7.81 -17.83 22.47
CA ILE A 20 -8.28 -16.54 21.97
C ILE A 20 -7.21 -15.46 22.15
N ALA A 21 -6.56 -15.40 23.32
CA ALA A 21 -5.49 -14.43 23.58
C ALA A 21 -4.30 -14.63 22.63
N ALA A 22 -3.88 -15.89 22.40
CA ALA A 22 -2.81 -16.22 21.46
C ALA A 22 -3.16 -15.83 20.02
N VAL A 23 -4.40 -16.10 19.57
CA VAL A 23 -4.89 -15.67 18.26
C VAL A 23 -4.90 -14.15 18.14
N GLY A 24 -5.35 -13.44 19.17
CA GLY A 24 -5.32 -11.98 19.22
C GLY A 24 -3.91 -11.41 19.08
N LEU A 25 -2.93 -12.00 19.76
CA LEU A 25 -1.53 -11.61 19.65
C LEU A 25 -0.96 -11.90 18.25
N ALA A 26 -1.24 -13.08 17.70
CA ALA A 26 -0.82 -13.44 16.34
C ALA A 26 -1.41 -12.49 15.29
N GLN A 27 -2.68 -12.09 15.47
CA GLN A 27 -3.36 -11.14 14.60
C GLN A 27 -2.76 -9.74 14.72
N ASN A 28 -2.47 -9.27 15.94
CA ASN A 28 -1.79 -7.99 16.17
C ASN A 28 -0.40 -7.98 15.52
N PHE A 29 0.39 -9.04 15.72
CA PHE A 29 1.70 -9.19 15.11
C PHE A 29 1.63 -9.18 13.57
N ALA A 30 0.70 -9.92 12.99
CA ALA A 30 0.51 -9.94 11.54
C ALA A 30 0.13 -8.56 10.99
N ALA A 31 -0.74 -7.81 11.68
CA ALA A 31 -1.12 -6.45 11.30
C ALA A 31 0.07 -5.48 11.37
N LEU A 32 0.84 -5.50 12.46
CA LEU A 32 2.05 -4.68 12.60
C LEU A 32 3.08 -5.03 11.53
N ARG A 33 3.30 -6.32 11.28
CA ARG A 33 4.19 -6.80 10.21
C ARG A 33 3.72 -6.29 8.85
N ALA A 34 2.43 -6.40 8.53
CA ALA A 34 1.89 -5.91 7.27
C ALA A 34 2.15 -4.39 7.11
N LEU A 35 1.85 -3.59 8.14
CA LEU A 35 2.09 -2.14 8.14
C LEU A 35 3.57 -1.76 8.02
N ALA A 36 4.46 -2.53 8.67
CA ALA A 36 5.90 -2.31 8.66
C ALA A 36 6.61 -2.85 7.42
N THR A 37 5.96 -3.73 6.63
CA THR A 37 6.58 -4.30 5.42
C THR A 37 6.53 -3.33 4.25
N GLU A 38 7.64 -3.30 3.49
CA GLU A 38 7.77 -2.44 2.32
C GLU A 38 6.76 -2.77 1.21
N GLY A 39 6.20 -3.99 1.17
CA GLY A 39 5.26 -4.39 0.12
C GLY A 39 4.01 -3.50 0.07
N ILE A 40 3.38 -3.25 1.23
CA ILE A 40 2.20 -2.38 1.34
C ILE A 40 2.59 -0.92 1.08
N GLN A 41 3.71 -0.47 1.64
CA GLN A 41 4.18 0.90 1.46
C GLN A 41 4.56 1.21 0.00
N ARG A 42 5.21 0.28 -0.72
CA ARG A 42 5.54 0.41 -2.15
C ARG A 42 4.29 0.45 -3.02
N GLY A 43 3.29 -0.38 -2.72
CA GLY A 43 1.99 -0.35 -3.40
C GLY A 43 1.29 1.00 -3.21
N HIS A 44 1.24 1.48 -1.96
CA HIS A 44 0.65 2.78 -1.62
C HIS A 44 1.40 3.95 -2.30
N MET A 45 2.73 3.95 -2.29
CA MET A 45 3.54 4.99 -2.94
C MET A 45 3.39 4.99 -4.47
N SER A 46 3.23 3.82 -5.09
CA SER A 46 2.99 3.70 -6.54
C SER A 46 1.62 4.29 -6.92
N LEU A 47 0.58 4.00 -6.13
CA LEU A 47 -0.74 4.60 -6.32
C LEU A 47 -0.72 6.10 -6.03
N HIS A 48 -0.02 6.53 -4.99
CA HIS A 48 0.13 7.93 -4.63
C HIS A 48 0.80 8.74 -5.75
N ALA A 49 1.89 8.23 -6.32
CA ALA A 49 2.56 8.86 -7.47
C ALA A 49 1.62 8.96 -8.69
N ARG A 50 0.85 7.91 -8.98
CA ARG A 50 -0.17 7.95 -10.04
C ARG A 50 -1.24 9.00 -9.79
N ASN A 51 -1.74 9.09 -8.55
CA ASN A 51 -2.74 10.09 -8.17
C ASN A 51 -2.21 11.53 -8.33
N ILE A 52 -0.95 11.77 -7.97
CA ILE A 52 -0.30 13.07 -8.22
C ILE A 52 -0.15 13.35 -9.71
N ALA A 53 0.27 12.37 -10.51
CA ALA A 53 0.38 12.55 -11.96
C ALA A 53 -0.98 12.87 -12.60
N ALA A 54 -2.04 12.16 -12.19
CA ALA A 54 -3.40 12.41 -12.66
C ALA A 54 -3.92 13.79 -12.21
N SER A 55 -3.63 14.21 -10.96
CA SER A 55 -4.13 15.50 -10.43
C SER A 55 -3.50 16.72 -11.11
N VAL A 56 -2.31 16.58 -11.71
CA VAL A 56 -1.69 17.64 -12.53
C VAL A 56 -2.13 17.60 -14.00
N GLY A 57 -3.06 16.69 -14.35
CA GLY A 57 -3.65 16.60 -15.68
C GLY A 57 -2.86 15.74 -16.68
N ALA A 58 -2.08 14.77 -16.21
CA ALA A 58 -1.50 13.74 -17.07
C ALA A 58 -2.60 12.78 -17.54
N VAL A 59 -2.61 12.45 -18.83
CA VAL A 59 -3.53 11.44 -19.41
C VAL A 59 -2.89 10.04 -19.45
N ASP A 60 -3.66 8.99 -19.76
CA ASP A 60 -3.24 7.57 -19.61
C ASP A 60 -1.84 7.23 -20.17
N GLY A 61 -1.44 7.82 -21.31
CA GLY A 61 -0.10 7.61 -21.89
C GLY A 61 1.04 8.44 -21.27
N GLU A 62 0.71 9.46 -20.46
CA GLU A 62 1.64 10.36 -19.78
C GLU A 62 1.84 9.96 -18.31
N VAL A 63 0.81 9.41 -17.67
CA VAL A 63 0.79 9.06 -16.24
C VAL A 63 1.97 8.14 -15.89
N ASP A 64 2.16 7.05 -16.62
CA ASP A 64 3.23 6.09 -16.32
C ASP A 64 4.62 6.72 -16.47
N ARG A 65 4.79 7.60 -17.47
CA ARG A 65 6.06 8.30 -17.72
C ARG A 65 6.36 9.33 -16.63
N VAL A 66 5.35 10.06 -16.17
CA VAL A 66 5.49 11.01 -15.06
C VAL A 66 5.85 10.24 -13.78
N VAL A 67 5.12 9.16 -13.48
CA VAL A 67 5.35 8.31 -12.31
C VAL A 67 6.77 7.74 -12.29
N GLU A 68 7.26 7.23 -13.42
CA GLU A 68 8.62 6.70 -13.53
C GLU A 68 9.67 7.74 -13.12
N VAL A 69 9.56 8.96 -13.63
CA VAL A 69 10.48 10.06 -13.30
C VAL A 69 10.37 10.45 -11.82
N LEU A 70 9.17 10.62 -11.29
CA LEU A 70 8.96 11.02 -9.88
C LEU A 70 9.52 9.98 -8.89
N VAL A 71 9.32 8.69 -9.19
CA VAL A 71 9.84 7.58 -8.37
C VAL A 71 11.36 7.49 -8.48
N LYS A 72 11.92 7.60 -9.70
CA LYS A 72 13.37 7.57 -9.92
C LYS A 72 14.09 8.73 -9.22
N GLU A 73 13.50 9.93 -9.24
CA GLU A 73 14.04 11.11 -8.56
C GLU A 73 13.75 11.11 -7.04
N ARG A 74 12.93 10.19 -6.53
CA ARG A 74 12.37 10.20 -5.16
C ARG A 74 11.68 11.53 -4.79
N LYS A 75 11.08 12.19 -5.78
CA LYS A 75 10.42 13.51 -5.65
C LYS A 75 8.94 13.41 -5.99
N VAL A 76 8.18 12.69 -5.16
CA VAL A 76 6.73 12.52 -5.35
C VAL A 76 6.00 13.74 -4.78
N ARG A 77 5.99 14.85 -5.54
CA ARG A 77 5.37 16.13 -5.16
C ARG A 77 4.65 16.76 -6.35
N MET A 78 3.61 17.57 -6.09
CA MET A 78 2.79 18.17 -7.16
C MET A 78 3.55 19.19 -8.02
N ASP A 79 4.43 19.99 -7.42
CA ASP A 79 5.29 20.94 -8.13
C ASP A 79 6.17 20.21 -9.16
N ARG A 80 6.88 19.17 -8.73
CA ARG A 80 7.71 18.37 -9.63
C ARG A 80 6.91 17.63 -10.68
N ALA A 81 5.73 17.10 -10.34
CA ALA A 81 4.85 16.45 -11.30
C ALA A 81 4.41 17.37 -12.45
N LYS A 82 4.12 18.65 -12.14
CA LYS A 82 3.80 19.67 -13.17
C LYS A 82 4.99 19.94 -14.09
N GLU A 83 6.18 20.09 -13.53
CA GLU A 83 7.41 20.30 -14.30
C GLU A 83 7.68 19.13 -15.25
N VAL A 84 7.65 17.90 -14.73
CA VAL A 84 7.88 16.68 -15.52
C VAL A 84 6.85 16.56 -16.64
N LEU A 85 5.58 16.82 -16.36
CA LEU A 85 4.53 16.78 -17.39
C LEU A 85 4.78 17.82 -18.50
N ALA A 86 5.19 19.03 -18.14
CA ALA A 86 5.54 20.07 -19.11
C ALA A 86 6.76 19.68 -19.97
N GLU A 87 7.81 19.14 -19.35
CA GLU A 87 9.01 18.65 -20.05
C GLU A 87 8.66 17.52 -21.05
N LEU A 88 7.80 16.58 -20.65
CA LEU A 88 7.36 15.47 -21.50
C LEU A 88 6.57 15.95 -22.72
N ARG A 89 5.67 16.92 -22.53
CA ARG A 89 4.87 17.51 -23.61
C ARG A 89 5.74 18.35 -24.55
N ALA A 90 6.67 19.15 -24.02
CA ALA A 90 7.59 19.96 -24.83
C ALA A 90 8.51 19.11 -25.74
N LYS A 91 8.95 17.93 -25.26
CA LYS A 91 9.73 16.97 -26.07
C LYS A 91 8.92 16.28 -27.16
N LYS A 92 7.59 16.18 -27.04
CA LYS A 92 6.72 15.57 -28.06
C LYS A 92 6.43 16.53 -29.22
N THR A 93 6.57 17.84 -28.99
CA THR A 93 6.36 18.89 -29.98
C THR A 93 7.63 19.16 -30.83
N ARG A 94 8.78 18.62 -30.44
CA ARG A 94 10.02 18.62 -31.23
C ARG A 94 10.20 17.29 -31.93
#